data_AF-A0A6A3KG65-F1
#
_entry.id   AF-A0A6A3KG65-F1
#
_cell.length_a   1.000
_cell.length_b   1.000
_cell.length_c   1.000
_cell.angle_alpha   90.00
_cell.angle_beta   90.00
_cell.angle_gamma   90.00
#
_symmetry.space_group_name_H-M   'P 1'
#
loop_
_entity.id
_entity.type
_entity.pdbx_description
1 polymer ?
#
loop_
_entity_poly.entity_id
_entity_poly.type
_entity_poly.pdbx_seq_one_letter_code
_entity_poly.pdbx_strand_id
1 'polypeptide(L)'
;MSICRQFKSTKNFPAFFLDWQQDNVNAFVATANGLNAVQAPPWLRTRAPNITASSFVADVMYTLQPLAGGRCGHVLLAPNDIQQWGNILVTLAGLQDDDFLLNAAQVALPVVNGDERALAITYHLIEPSLQRAQANDLRPWRRNGHPLRQLFF
;
A
#
# COMPACT_ATOMS: atom_id res chain seq x y z
N MET A 1 -4.74 -25.21 0.13
CA MET A 1 -3.60 -24.29 -0.07
C MET A 1 -3.68 -23.24 1.03
N SER A 2 -2.78 -23.24 2.01
CA SER A 2 -2.94 -22.42 3.23
C SER A 2 -2.77 -20.93 2.92
N ILE A 3 -3.87 -20.17 2.98
CA ILE A 3 -3.97 -18.74 2.61
C ILE A 3 -3.24 -17.83 3.62
N CYS A 4 -3.00 -18.32 4.83
CA CYS A 4 -2.22 -17.62 5.85
C CYS A 4 -0.97 -18.44 6.24
N ARG A 5 0.18 -17.77 6.33
CA ARG A 5 1.44 -18.29 6.85
C ARG A 5 1.72 -17.60 8.19
N GLN A 6 1.87 -18.39 9.26
CA GLN A 6 2.19 -17.98 10.64
C GLN A 6 1.79 -16.53 10.98
N PHE A 7 0.51 -16.32 11.31
CA PHE A 7 0.04 -15.03 11.81
C PHE A 7 0.24 -14.97 13.33
N LYS A 8 1.15 -14.12 13.78
CA LYS A 8 1.30 -13.72 15.19
C LYS A 8 1.35 -12.20 15.25
N SER A 9 0.22 -11.54 15.49
CA SER A 9 0.21 -10.12 15.87
C SER A 9 0.44 -10.01 17.37
N THR A 10 1.19 -8.99 17.80
CA THR A 10 1.32 -8.65 19.21
C THR A 10 0.95 -7.20 19.41
N LYS A 11 0.62 -6.80 20.64
CA LYS A 11 0.39 -5.39 20.99
C LYS A 11 1.58 -4.49 20.64
N ASN A 12 2.80 -5.04 20.65
CA ASN A 12 4.01 -4.28 20.35
C ASN A 12 4.26 -4.17 18.85
N PHE A 13 3.85 -5.17 18.07
CA PHE A 13 4.03 -5.25 16.62
C PHE A 13 2.69 -5.64 15.97
N PRO A 14 1.77 -4.67 15.80
CA PRO A 14 0.50 -4.93 15.17
C PRO A 14 0.69 -5.34 13.71
N ALA A 15 -0.20 -6.19 13.21
CA ALA A 15 -0.22 -6.52 11.79
C ALA A 15 -0.76 -5.34 10.98
N PHE A 16 -0.28 -5.21 9.74
CA PHE A 16 -0.81 -4.28 8.75
C PHE A 16 -1.91 -4.97 7.96
N PHE A 17 -3.11 -4.43 7.99
CA PHE A 17 -4.20 -4.81 7.10
C PHE A 17 -4.39 -3.72 6.05
N LEU A 18 -4.32 -4.08 4.76
CA LEU A 18 -4.49 -3.18 3.64
C LEU A 18 -5.88 -3.41 3.04
N ASP A 19 -6.80 -2.48 3.33
CA ASP A 19 -8.12 -2.41 2.75
C ASP A 19 -8.07 -1.67 1.41
N TRP A 20 -7.91 -2.44 0.34
CA TRP A 20 -7.81 -1.92 -1.02
C TRP A 20 -9.11 -1.23 -1.44
N GLN A 21 -9.01 0.05 -1.74
CA GLN A 21 -10.14 0.85 -2.23
C GLN A 21 -10.34 0.54 -3.72
N GLN A 22 -11.06 -0.55 -4.01
CA GLN A 22 -11.08 -1.19 -5.32
C GLN A 22 -11.39 -0.22 -6.48
N ASP A 23 -12.35 0.69 -6.30
CA ASP A 23 -12.69 1.70 -7.32
C ASP A 23 -11.54 2.67 -7.59
N ASN A 24 -10.84 3.09 -6.54
CA ASN A 24 -9.67 3.96 -6.66
C ASN A 24 -8.50 3.23 -7.33
N VAL A 25 -8.29 1.94 -7.00
CA VAL A 25 -7.28 1.11 -7.66
C VAL A 25 -7.60 0.95 -9.15
N ASN A 26 -8.86 0.68 -9.49
CA ASN A 26 -9.30 0.55 -10.88
C ASN A 26 -9.09 1.85 -11.68
N ALA A 27 -9.47 3.01 -11.12
CA ALA A 27 -9.23 4.31 -11.73
C ALA A 27 -7.72 4.60 -11.89
N PHE A 28 -6.93 4.28 -10.88
CA PHE A 28 -5.49 4.44 -10.89
C PHE A 28 -4.83 3.61 -12.00
N VAL A 29 -5.13 2.32 -12.12
CA VAL A 29 -4.50 1.46 -13.13
C VAL A 29 -4.91 1.86 -14.55
N ALA A 30 -6.13 2.37 -14.73
CA ALA A 30 -6.57 2.90 -16.02
C ALA A 30 -5.70 4.08 -16.48
N THR A 31 -5.41 5.01 -15.58
CA THR A 31 -4.49 6.12 -15.84
C THR A 31 -3.04 5.65 -16.00
N ALA A 32 -2.56 4.78 -15.11
CA ALA A 32 -1.19 4.28 -15.11
C ALA A 32 -0.84 3.56 -16.43
N ASN A 33 -1.80 2.86 -17.04
CA ASN A 33 -1.62 2.23 -18.35
C ASN A 33 -1.46 3.22 -19.51
N GLY A 34 -1.84 4.48 -19.34
CA GLY A 34 -1.57 5.56 -20.30
C GLY A 34 -0.20 6.22 -20.15
N LEU A 35 0.56 5.89 -19.09
CA LEU A 35 1.88 6.45 -18.84
C LEU A 35 2.99 5.71 -19.60
N ASN A 36 4.16 6.34 -19.69
CA ASN A 36 5.34 5.73 -20.30
C ASN A 36 5.88 4.59 -19.42
N ALA A 37 5.86 3.36 -19.94
CA ALA A 37 6.33 2.17 -19.23
C ALA A 37 7.81 2.23 -18.78
N VAL A 38 8.65 3.02 -19.46
CA VAL A 38 10.07 3.22 -19.10
C VAL A 38 10.22 3.99 -17.78
N GLN A 39 9.24 4.81 -17.43
CA GLN A 39 9.24 5.60 -16.18
C GLN A 39 8.74 4.78 -14.99
N ALA A 40 8.16 3.60 -15.22
CA ALA A 40 7.64 2.78 -14.13
C ALA A 40 8.79 2.24 -13.26
N PRO A 41 8.66 2.24 -11.93
CA PRO A 41 9.75 1.86 -11.05
C PRO A 41 10.12 0.38 -11.15
N PRO A 42 11.35 -0.02 -10.76
CA PRO A 42 11.78 -1.41 -10.83
C PRO A 42 10.90 -2.40 -10.06
N TRP A 43 10.28 -1.95 -8.95
CA TRP A 43 9.42 -2.80 -8.12
C TRP A 43 8.07 -3.13 -8.80
N LEU A 44 7.58 -2.29 -9.71
CA LEU A 44 6.33 -2.49 -10.43
C LEU A 44 6.57 -3.46 -11.60
N ARG A 45 6.34 -4.76 -11.37
CA ARG A 45 6.73 -5.82 -12.32
C ARG A 45 5.86 -5.82 -13.57
N THR A 46 4.58 -5.54 -13.41
CA THR A 46 3.64 -5.45 -14.54
C THR A 46 3.74 -4.06 -15.15
N ARG A 47 4.02 -3.98 -16.45
CA ARG A 47 4.26 -2.71 -17.15
C ARG A 47 3.02 -2.25 -17.90
N ALA A 48 2.84 -0.94 -18.00
CA ALA A 48 1.88 -0.33 -18.91
C ALA A 48 2.09 -0.87 -20.34
N PRO A 49 1.02 -1.12 -21.12
CA PRO A 49 -0.40 -0.89 -20.80
C PRO A 49 -1.11 -2.10 -20.16
N ASN A 50 -0.38 -3.06 -19.59
CA ASN A 50 -0.94 -4.34 -19.11
C ASN A 50 -1.19 -4.39 -17.60
N ILE A 51 -1.14 -3.25 -16.90
CA ILE A 51 -1.37 -3.20 -15.45
C ILE A 51 -2.84 -3.46 -15.18
N THR A 52 -3.15 -4.45 -14.37
CA THR A 52 -4.50 -4.68 -13.84
C THR A 52 -4.53 -4.33 -12.35
N ALA A 53 -5.72 -4.14 -11.78
CA ALA A 53 -5.84 -3.92 -10.34
C ALA A 53 -5.23 -5.08 -9.54
N SER A 54 -5.43 -6.33 -9.98
CA SER A 54 -4.86 -7.51 -9.33
C SER A 54 -3.35 -7.57 -9.48
N SER A 55 -2.78 -7.22 -10.63
CA SER A 55 -1.34 -7.23 -10.84
C SER A 55 -0.65 -6.12 -10.03
N PHE A 56 -1.27 -4.93 -9.95
CA PHE A 56 -0.77 -3.82 -9.14
C PHE A 56 -0.75 -4.18 -7.65
N VAL A 57 -1.86 -4.69 -7.11
CA VAL A 57 -1.94 -5.16 -5.72
C VAL A 57 -0.92 -6.27 -5.45
N ALA A 58 -0.75 -7.20 -6.39
CA ALA A 58 0.25 -8.25 -6.28
C ALA A 58 1.68 -7.71 -6.26
N ASP A 59 2.01 -6.70 -7.08
CA ASP A 59 3.34 -6.10 -7.17
C ASP A 59 3.69 -5.30 -5.89
N VAL A 60 2.73 -4.55 -5.34
CA VAL A 60 2.89 -3.89 -4.03
C VAL A 60 3.13 -4.93 -2.95
N MET A 61 2.30 -5.98 -2.89
CA MET A 61 2.44 -7.01 -1.88
C MET A 61 3.71 -7.84 -2.05
N TYR A 62 4.17 -8.08 -3.28
CA TYR A 62 5.44 -8.75 -3.54
C TYR A 62 6.62 -7.97 -2.95
N THR A 63 6.53 -6.64 -2.94
CA THR A 63 7.54 -5.76 -2.34
C THR A 63 7.52 -5.80 -0.81
N LEU A 64 6.34 -5.87 -0.19
CA LEU A 64 6.19 -5.80 1.26
C LEU A 64 6.31 -7.14 1.98
N GLN A 65 5.89 -8.24 1.35
CA GLN A 65 5.85 -9.57 1.96
C GLN A 65 7.19 -10.05 2.53
N PRO A 66 8.36 -9.83 1.88
CA PRO A 66 9.64 -10.24 2.43
C PRO A 66 10.01 -9.54 3.75
N LEU A 67 9.37 -8.41 4.05
CA LEU A 67 9.64 -7.61 5.26
C LEU A 67 8.83 -8.10 6.46
N ALA A 68 7.85 -8.98 6.25
CA ALA A 68 6.97 -9.49 7.30
C ALA A 68 7.38 -10.89 7.77
N GLY A 69 7.15 -11.16 9.05
CA GLY A 69 7.31 -12.48 9.64
C GLY A 69 6.21 -13.49 9.23
N GLY A 70 5.03 -12.97 8.88
CA GLY A 70 3.88 -13.72 8.42
C GLY A 70 3.00 -12.90 7.49
N ARG A 71 2.07 -13.57 6.79
CA ARG A 71 1.11 -12.91 5.89
C ARG A 71 -0.16 -13.70 5.72
N CYS A 72 -1.21 -13.01 5.28
CA CYS A 72 -2.41 -13.65 4.76
C CYS A 72 -2.86 -12.97 3.46
N GLY A 73 -2.87 -13.75 2.37
CA GLY A 73 -3.22 -13.26 1.03
C GLY A 73 -2.44 -12.02 0.59
N HIS A 74 -3.16 -11.06 0.01
CA HIS A 74 -2.68 -9.75 -0.44
C HIS A 74 -3.20 -8.59 0.41
N VAL A 75 -3.66 -8.88 1.63
CA VAL A 75 -4.33 -7.89 2.47
C VAL A 75 -3.70 -7.76 3.84
N LEU A 76 -2.85 -8.72 4.26
CA LEU A 76 -2.37 -8.72 5.64
C LEU A 76 -0.91 -9.15 5.78
N LEU A 77 -0.15 -8.36 6.54
CA LEU A 77 1.27 -8.55 6.86
C LEU A 77 1.45 -8.54 8.38
N ALA A 78 2.09 -9.56 8.93
CA ALA A 78 2.36 -9.69 10.36
C ALA A 78 3.86 -9.60 10.63
N PRO A 79 4.38 -8.46 11.13
CA PRO A 79 5.75 -8.36 11.59
C PRO A 79 5.94 -9.11 12.93
N ASN A 80 7.09 -9.74 13.11
CA ASN A 80 7.46 -10.43 14.35
C ASN A 80 8.16 -9.50 15.35
N ASP A 81 8.76 -8.41 14.86
CA ASP A 81 9.58 -7.48 15.64
C ASP A 81 9.45 -6.03 15.13
N ILE A 82 10.04 -5.09 15.89
CA ILE A 82 9.98 -3.66 15.59
C ILE A 82 10.69 -3.29 14.28
N GLN A 83 11.73 -4.02 13.92
CA GLN A 83 12.50 -3.76 12.72
C GLN A 83 11.70 -4.14 11.48
N GLN A 84 11.04 -5.30 11.50
CA GLN A 84 10.10 -5.73 10.47
C GLN A 84 8.92 -4.74 10.34
N TRP A 85 8.33 -4.34 11.47
CA TRP A 85 7.24 -3.37 11.48
C TRP A 85 7.67 -2.03 10.86
N GLY A 86 8.83 -1.49 11.28
CA GLY A 86 9.38 -0.24 10.75
C GLY A 86 9.75 -0.32 9.27
N ASN A 87 10.31 -1.46 8.83
CA ASN A 87 10.67 -1.66 7.42
C ASN A 87 9.45 -1.67 6.50
N ILE A 88 8.34 -2.29 6.92
CA ILE A 88 7.07 -2.27 6.16
C ILE A 88 6.57 -0.82 6.01
N LEU A 89 6.56 -0.05 7.10
CA LEU A 89 6.12 1.34 7.11
C LEU A 89 6.99 2.24 6.22
N VAL A 90 8.32 2.13 6.33
CA VAL A 90 9.27 2.90 5.50
C VAL A 90 9.14 2.51 4.02
N THR A 91 8.91 1.24 3.74
CA THR A 91 8.74 0.77 2.35
C THR A 91 7.42 1.24 1.76
N LEU A 92 6.31 1.21 2.51
CA LEU A 92 5.04 1.81 2.08
C LEU A 92 5.22 3.31 1.76
N ALA A 93 5.92 4.05 2.63
CA ALA A 93 6.23 5.46 2.39
C ALA A 93 7.08 5.67 1.12
N GLY A 94 8.08 4.81 0.89
CA GLY A 94 8.90 4.86 -0.33
C GLY A 94 8.12 4.53 -1.61
N LEU A 95 7.16 3.59 -1.54
CA LEU A 95 6.31 3.25 -2.68
C LEU A 95 5.45 4.44 -3.11
N GLN A 96 4.79 5.12 -2.16
CA GLN A 96 3.94 6.27 -2.49
C GLN A 96 4.71 7.53 -2.91
N ASP A 97 6.01 7.60 -2.60
CA ASP A 97 6.89 8.68 -3.07
C ASP A 97 7.33 8.49 -4.53
N ASP A 98 6.91 7.43 -5.22
CA ASP A 98 7.30 7.22 -6.61
C ASP A 98 6.61 8.19 -7.58
N ASP A 99 7.37 8.84 -8.46
CA ASP A 99 6.85 9.81 -9.43
C ASP A 99 5.80 9.20 -10.37
N PHE A 100 5.98 7.94 -10.78
CA PHE A 100 5.02 7.26 -11.62
C PHE A 100 3.68 7.09 -10.90
N LEU A 101 3.71 6.71 -9.61
CA LEU A 101 2.50 6.57 -8.79
C LEU A 101 1.84 7.92 -8.54
N LEU A 102 2.61 8.95 -8.18
CA LEU A 102 2.07 10.28 -7.93
C LEU A 102 1.43 10.88 -9.18
N ASN A 103 2.08 10.73 -10.35
CA ASN A 103 1.53 11.22 -11.63
C ASN A 103 0.22 10.52 -12.01
N ALA A 104 0.16 9.20 -11.89
CA ALA A 104 -1.07 8.45 -12.15
C ALA A 104 -2.18 8.81 -11.15
N ALA A 105 -1.85 8.90 -9.86
CA ALA A 105 -2.81 9.23 -8.82
C ALA A 105 -3.36 10.66 -8.94
N GLN A 106 -2.53 11.63 -9.31
CA GLN A 106 -2.94 13.03 -9.49
C GLN A 106 -4.09 13.17 -10.50
N VAL A 107 -4.08 12.36 -11.56
CA VAL A 107 -5.11 12.35 -12.59
C VAL A 107 -6.28 11.45 -12.21
N ALA A 108 -6.00 10.25 -11.69
CA ALA A 108 -7.02 9.24 -11.42
C ALA A 108 -7.90 9.53 -10.20
N LEU A 109 -7.34 10.21 -9.20
CA LEU A 109 -7.94 10.31 -7.88
C LEU A 109 -8.18 11.81 -7.57
N PRO A 110 -9.32 12.39 -7.93
CA PRO A 110 -9.57 13.80 -7.63
C PRO A 110 -9.65 14.03 -6.11
N VAL A 111 -9.14 15.18 -5.66
CA VAL A 111 -9.39 15.68 -4.30
C VAL A 111 -10.76 16.33 -4.31
N VAL A 112 -11.70 15.78 -3.55
CA VAL A 112 -13.09 16.28 -3.48
C VAL A 112 -13.31 16.83 -2.09
N ASN A 113 -13.67 18.12 -1.98
CA ASN A 113 -13.90 18.79 -0.69
C ASN A 113 -12.72 18.73 0.31
N GLY A 114 -11.49 18.59 -0.21
CA GLY A 114 -10.29 18.44 0.62
C GLY A 114 -9.97 16.98 1.01
N ASP A 115 -10.83 16.02 0.65
CA ASP A 115 -10.59 14.60 0.91
C ASP A 115 -9.73 14.00 -0.21
N GLU A 116 -8.50 13.62 0.14
CA GLU A 116 -7.62 12.86 -0.73
C GLU A 116 -8.04 11.38 -0.76
N ARG A 117 -8.36 10.89 -1.95
CA ARG A 117 -8.60 9.44 -2.13
C ARG A 117 -7.29 8.67 -2.13
N ALA A 118 -7.28 7.54 -1.40
CA ALA A 118 -6.17 6.60 -1.29
C ALA A 118 -6.41 5.31 -2.10
N LEU A 119 -5.33 4.59 -2.41
CA LEU A 119 -5.38 3.27 -3.06
C LEU A 119 -5.68 2.15 -2.06
N ALA A 120 -5.19 2.28 -0.83
CA ALA A 120 -5.54 1.40 0.28
C ALA A 120 -5.66 2.20 1.57
N ILE A 121 -6.59 1.77 2.43
CA ILE A 121 -6.62 2.18 3.83
C ILE A 121 -5.87 1.11 4.63
N THR A 122 -4.83 1.47 5.37
CA THR A 122 -4.03 0.59 6.19
C THR A 122 -4.44 0.68 7.66
N TYR A 123 -4.59 -0.48 8.28
CA TYR A 123 -5.01 -0.59 9.68
C TYR A 123 -3.99 -1.40 10.49
N HIS A 124 -3.84 -1.03 11.75
CA HIS A 124 -3.17 -1.85 12.75
C HIS A 124 -4.14 -2.87 13.36
N LEU A 125 -3.78 -4.14 13.24
CA LEU A 125 -4.46 -5.25 13.90
C LEU A 125 -3.60 -5.76 15.06
N ILE A 126 -4.01 -5.40 16.28
CA ILE A 126 -3.40 -5.90 17.53
C ILE A 126 -3.88 -7.34 17.81
N GLU A 127 -5.14 -7.62 17.48
CA GLU A 127 -5.79 -8.93 17.54
C GLU A 127 -6.33 -9.28 16.14
N PRO A 128 -6.59 -10.56 15.82
CA PRO A 128 -7.25 -10.97 14.57
C PRO A 128 -8.75 -10.60 14.56
N SER A 129 -9.07 -9.34 14.88
CA SER A 129 -10.41 -8.78 14.87
C SER A 129 -10.39 -7.41 14.19
N LEU A 130 -11.08 -7.32 13.05
CA LEU A 130 -11.31 -6.06 12.35
C LEU A 130 -12.09 -5.04 13.20
N GLN A 131 -12.85 -5.49 14.21
CA GLN A 131 -13.60 -4.60 15.12
C GLN A 131 -12.68 -3.75 16.02
N ARG A 132 -11.41 -4.14 16.14
CA ARG A 132 -10.37 -3.41 16.89
C ARG A 132 -9.29 -2.86 15.98
N ALA A 133 -9.51 -2.87 14.67
CA ALA A 133 -8.64 -2.23 13.71
C ALA A 133 -8.60 -0.72 13.99
N GLN A 134 -7.40 -0.17 14.13
CA GLN A 134 -7.19 1.26 14.20
C GLN A 134 -6.58 1.71 12.88
N ALA A 135 -7.14 2.77 12.29
CA ALA A 135 -6.55 3.38 11.11
C ALA A 135 -5.12 3.80 11.42
N ASN A 136 -4.24 3.61 10.45
CA ASN A 136 -2.88 4.09 10.57
C ASN A 136 -2.89 5.59 10.36
N ASP A 137 -2.96 6.35 11.46
CA ASP A 137 -2.85 7.82 11.47
C ASP A 137 -1.41 8.30 11.12
N LEU A 138 -0.81 7.71 10.10
CA LEU A 138 0.50 8.08 9.59
C LEU A 138 0.37 9.46 8.98
N ARG A 139 1.27 10.36 9.39
CA ARG A 139 1.35 11.69 8.78
C ARG A 139 1.76 11.55 7.32
N PRO A 140 1.26 12.43 6.42
CA PRO A 140 1.73 12.48 5.06
C PRO A 140 3.25 12.61 5.02
N TRP A 141 3.89 11.75 4.23
CA TRP A 141 5.31 11.88 3.98
C TRP A 141 5.58 13.20 3.27
N ARG A 142 6.78 13.78 3.44
CA ARG A 142 7.11 15.09 2.85
C ARG A 142 8.26 14.98 1.88
N ARG A 143 8.10 15.60 0.71
CA ARG A 143 9.16 15.81 -0.29
C ARG A 143 9.44 17.30 -0.41
N ASN A 144 10.69 17.70 -0.23
CA ASN A 144 11.11 19.11 -0.29
C ASN A 144 10.25 20.04 0.61
N GLY A 145 9.81 19.55 1.76
CA GLY A 145 8.97 20.30 2.71
C GLY A 145 7.46 20.25 2.44
N HIS A 146 7.02 19.79 1.27
CA HIS A 146 5.62 19.67 0.89
C HIS A 146 5.06 18.27 1.21
N PRO A 147 3.83 18.17 1.76
CA PRO A 147 3.18 16.88 1.95
C PRO A 147 2.94 16.20 0.61
N LEU A 148 3.30 14.92 0.54
CA LEU A 148 2.95 14.04 -0.54
C LEU A 148 1.53 13.53 -0.33
N ARG A 149 0.87 13.25 -1.44
CA ARG A 149 -0.42 12.58 -1.45
C ARG A 149 -0.33 11.24 -0.74
N GLN A 150 -1.29 10.94 0.12
CA GLN A 150 -1.33 9.65 0.82
C GLN A 150 -2.04 8.59 -0.02
N LEU A 151 -1.25 7.69 -0.63
CA LEU A 151 -1.79 6.59 -1.43
C LEU A 151 -2.08 5.33 -0.60
N PHE A 152 -1.38 5.15 0.52
CA PHE A 152 -1.61 4.10 1.49
C PHE A 152 -1.81 4.76 2.86
N PHE A 153 -3.04 4.74 3.40
CA PHE A 153 -3.38 5.39 4.67
C PHE A 153 -3.94 4.38 5.66
#